data_AF-A0AB38FZY8-F1
#
_entry.id   AF-A0AB38FZY8-F1
#
_cell.length_a   1.000
_cell.length_b   1.000
_cell.length_c   1.000
_cell.angle_alpha   90.00
_cell.angle_beta   90.00
_cell.angle_gamma   90.00
#
_symmetry.space_group_name_H-M   'P 1'
#
loop_
_entity.id
_entity.type
_entity.pdbx_description
1 polymer ?
#
loop_
_entity_poly.entity_id
_entity_poly.type
_entity_poly.pdbx_seq_one_letter_code
_entity_poly.pdbx_strand_id
1 'polypeptide(L)'
;MIIVVCTDDPKLFTIAKNSLSQDPIVFFSVYQVFRGRIPVLGVAEDLFMIAHGAFDGDAGQPVIGDEKQAFYLNGDQCFLNIAPIIPAGYRGRVYVDACESADETSRMDSFISRLQALFLVNGLQVKVFGVNGKNSGLIPTPADSKWVPAQLMK
;
A
#
# COMPACT_ATOMS: atom_id res chain seq x y z
N MET A 1 -2.13 -2.58 10.79
CA MET A 1 -0.99 -3.43 10.36
C MET A 1 -0.15 -2.68 9.34
N ILE A 2 1.18 -2.80 9.40
CA ILE A 2 2.10 -2.37 8.33
C ILE A 2 2.64 -3.61 7.59
N ILE A 3 2.63 -3.58 6.26
CA ILE A 3 3.28 -4.55 5.38
C ILE A 3 4.37 -3.84 4.59
N VAL A 4 5.61 -4.32 4.73
CA VAL A 4 6.75 -3.87 3.94
C VAL A 4 6.79 -4.69 2.66
N VAL A 5 6.55 -4.02 1.54
CA VAL A 5 6.54 -4.59 0.19
C VAL A 5 7.88 -4.28 -0.48
N CYS A 6 8.93 -4.87 0.07
CA CYS A 6 10.29 -4.84 -0.43
C CYS A 6 11.06 -6.01 0.21
N THR A 7 11.97 -6.64 -0.52
CA THR A 7 12.70 -7.82 -0.05
C THR A 7 14.06 -7.51 0.55
N ASP A 8 14.71 -6.42 0.13
CA ASP A 8 16.13 -6.19 0.38
C ASP A 8 16.50 -4.79 0.89
N ASP A 9 15.55 -3.86 1.02
CA ASP A 9 15.81 -2.58 1.68
C ASP A 9 15.52 -2.65 3.19
N PRO A 10 16.56 -2.83 4.04
CA PRO A 10 16.39 -2.81 5.49
C PRO A 10 15.91 -1.44 5.99
N LYS A 11 16.05 -0.36 5.21
CA LYS A 11 15.58 0.97 5.61
C LYS A 11 14.06 1.02 5.65
N LEU A 12 13.34 0.44 4.69
CA LEU A 12 11.87 0.41 4.72
C LEU A 12 11.35 -0.39 5.91
N PHE A 13 11.99 -1.52 6.22
CA PHE A 13 11.67 -2.28 7.43
C PHE A 13 11.95 -1.47 8.71
N THR A 14 13.07 -0.75 8.75
CA THR A 14 13.43 0.13 9.88
C THR A 14 12.42 1.27 10.03
N ILE A 15 11.99 1.90 8.92
CA ILE A 15 10.95 2.93 8.90
C ILE A 15 9.64 2.40 9.46
N ALA A 16 9.21 1.21 9.02
CA ALA A 16 7.98 0.58 9.52
C ALA A 16 8.06 0.30 11.03
N LYS A 17 9.19 -0.22 11.52
CA LYS A 17 9.43 -0.47 12.95
C LYS A 17 9.49 0.80 13.78
N ASN A 18 10.07 1.87 13.25
CA ASN A 18 10.12 3.17 13.92
C ASN A 18 8.73 3.82 13.96
N SER A 19 7.95 3.73 12.87
CA SER A 19 6.57 4.22 12.81
C SER A 19 5.70 3.51 13.85
N LEU A 20 5.81 2.18 13.96
CA LEU A 20 5.15 1.40 15.01
C LEU A 20 5.56 1.84 16.42
N SER A 21 6.85 2.04 16.65
CA SER A 21 7.34 2.43 17.98
C SER A 21 6.85 3.83 18.39
N GLN A 22 6.68 4.73 17.42
CA GLN A 22 6.24 6.10 17.66
C GLN A 22 4.73 6.18 17.89
N ASP A 23 3.92 5.49 17.07
CA ASP A 23 2.46 5.54 17.13
C ASP A 23 1.83 4.13 17.20
N PRO A 24 2.06 3.37 18.30
CA PRO A 24 1.63 1.97 18.40
C PRO A 24 0.11 1.78 18.45
N ILE A 25 -0.65 2.85 18.72
CA ILE A 25 -2.12 2.87 18.67
C ILE A 25 -2.62 2.88 17.21
N VAL A 26 -1.84 3.47 16.30
CA VAL A 26 -2.14 3.54 14.87
C VAL A 26 -1.59 2.32 14.15
N PHE A 27 -0.36 1.94 14.49
CA PHE A 27 0.40 0.90 13.80
C PHE A 27 0.60 -0.31 14.72
N PHE A 28 -0.29 -1.30 14.62
CA PHE A 28 -0.29 -2.45 15.55
C PHE A 28 0.87 -3.45 15.38
N SER A 29 1.30 -3.68 14.15
CA SER A 29 2.25 -4.76 13.81
C SER A 29 2.97 -4.46 12.51
N VAL A 30 4.16 -5.04 12.32
CA VAL A 30 4.95 -4.92 11.09
C VAL A 30 5.24 -6.31 10.54
N TYR A 31 4.95 -6.51 9.27
CA TYR A 31 5.28 -7.71 8.50
C TYR A 31 6.07 -7.33 7.26
N GLN A 32 6.89 -8.24 6.75
CA GLN A 32 7.59 -8.09 5.48
C GLN A 32 7.21 -9.26 4.56
N VAL A 33 6.98 -8.96 3.29
CA VAL A 33 6.70 -9.98 2.28
C VAL A 33 7.81 -11.05 2.25
N PHE A 34 7.44 -12.30 1.93
CA PHE A 34 8.32 -13.48 1.86
C PHE A 34 9.07 -13.89 3.15
N ARG A 35 8.92 -13.18 4.28
CA ARG A 35 9.56 -13.54 5.56
C ARG A 35 8.71 -14.42 6.47
N GLY A 36 7.45 -14.66 6.11
CA GLY A 36 6.54 -15.51 6.88
C GLY A 36 5.09 -15.29 6.51
N ARG A 37 4.19 -15.98 7.21
CA ARG A 37 2.75 -15.81 7.05
C ARG A 37 2.32 -14.47 7.64
N ILE A 38 1.66 -13.66 6.83
CA ILE A 38 0.98 -12.44 7.27
C ILE A 38 -0.40 -12.84 7.81
N PRO A 39 -0.78 -12.47 9.04
CA PRO A 39 -2.09 -12.81 9.59
C PRO A 39 -3.21 -12.00 8.93
N VAL A 40 -4.45 -12.48 9.09
CA VAL A 40 -5.65 -11.75 8.70
C VAL A 40 -5.78 -10.49 9.57
N LEU A 41 -6.20 -9.38 8.96
CA LEU A 41 -6.43 -8.10 9.63
C LEU A 41 -7.60 -8.18 10.63
N GLY A 42 -7.58 -7.31 11.63
CA GLY A 42 -8.80 -6.97 12.37
C GLY A 42 -9.84 -6.30 11.46
N VAL A 43 -11.14 -6.52 11.73
CA VAL A 43 -12.22 -5.97 10.90
C VAL A 43 -12.25 -4.44 10.80
N ALA A 44 -11.63 -3.72 11.73
CA ALA A 44 -11.51 -2.27 11.73
C ALA A 44 -10.04 -1.81 11.73
N GLU A 45 -9.11 -2.72 11.50
CA GLU A 45 -7.68 -2.42 11.51
C GLU A 45 -7.27 -1.82 10.17
N ASP A 46 -6.68 -0.63 10.17
CA ASP A 46 -6.13 -0.06 8.93
C ASP A 46 -4.90 -0.84 8.46
N LEU A 47 -4.82 -1.08 7.15
CA LEU A 47 -3.67 -1.67 6.49
C LEU A 47 -2.80 -0.56 5.90
N PHE A 48 -1.52 -0.54 6.29
CA PHE A 48 -0.50 0.32 5.70
C PHE A 48 0.46 -0.56 4.91
N MET A 49 0.83 -0.11 3.72
CA MET A 49 1.81 -0.75 2.85
C MET A 49 2.93 0.24 2.61
N ILE A 50 4.18 -0.16 2.84
CA ILE A 50 5.35 0.67 2.53
C ILE A 50 6.22 -0.02 1.48
N ALA A 51 6.58 0.70 0.42
CA ALA A 51 7.37 0.21 -0.70
C ALA A 51 8.19 1.34 -1.31
N HIS A 52 9.12 1.04 -2.23
CA HIS A 52 9.56 2.09 -3.15
C HIS A 52 8.48 2.32 -4.21
N GLY A 53 8.40 3.56 -4.69
CA GLY A 53 7.66 3.86 -5.91
C GLY A 53 8.48 3.43 -7.11
N ALA A 54 7.83 2.81 -8.09
CA ALA A 54 8.42 2.56 -9.39
C ALA A 54 7.44 3.04 -10.46
N PHE A 55 7.82 4.14 -11.10
CA PHE A 55 7.06 4.75 -12.17
C PHE A 55 7.51 4.15 -13.50
N ASP A 56 6.56 3.68 -14.30
CA ASP A 56 6.69 2.82 -15.49
C ASP A 56 7.12 1.37 -15.21
N GLY A 57 6.20 0.56 -14.66
CA GLY A 57 6.34 -0.89 -14.68
C GLY A 57 6.23 -1.46 -16.10
N ASP A 58 6.63 -2.72 -16.26
CA ASP A 58 6.50 -3.45 -17.53
C ASP A 58 5.05 -3.36 -18.05
N ALA A 59 4.89 -2.93 -19.30
CA ALA A 59 3.61 -2.68 -19.99
C ALA A 59 2.87 -1.35 -19.64
N GLY A 60 3.54 -0.37 -19.02
CA GLY A 60 2.97 0.97 -18.85
C GLY A 60 1.83 1.00 -17.83
N GLN A 61 1.99 0.24 -16.74
CA GLN A 61 1.11 0.25 -15.57
C GLN A 61 1.90 0.74 -14.36
N PRO A 62 1.26 1.43 -13.40
CA PRO A 62 1.95 1.87 -12.20
C PRO A 62 2.26 0.67 -11.31
N VAL A 63 3.46 0.65 -10.73
CA VAL A 63 3.90 -0.43 -9.86
C VAL A 63 4.51 0.10 -8.56
N ILE A 64 4.48 -0.73 -7.53
CA ILE A 64 5.22 -0.51 -6.29
C ILE A 64 6.17 -1.68 -6.08
N GLY A 65 7.32 -1.46 -5.45
CA GLY A 65 8.24 -2.55 -5.18
C GLY A 65 9.68 -2.10 -5.01
N ASP A 66 10.60 -2.88 -5.55
CA ASP A 66 12.04 -2.64 -5.50
C ASP A 66 12.66 -2.77 -6.90
N GLU A 67 13.29 -1.68 -7.33
CA GLU A 67 13.98 -1.59 -8.60
C GLU A 67 15.24 -2.45 -8.66
N LYS A 68 15.94 -2.63 -7.54
CA LYS A 68 17.24 -3.32 -7.54
C LYS A 68 17.12 -4.81 -7.81
N GLN A 69 16.04 -5.44 -7.33
CA GLN A 69 15.77 -6.86 -7.55
C GLN A 69 14.75 -7.12 -8.67
N ALA A 70 14.30 -6.08 -9.38
CA ALA A 70 13.19 -6.16 -10.33
C ALA A 70 11.92 -6.80 -9.71
N PHE A 71 11.68 -6.56 -8.43
CA PHE A 71 10.46 -7.01 -7.76
C PHE A 71 9.42 -5.90 -7.81
N TYR A 72 8.43 -6.05 -8.68
CA TYR A 72 7.36 -5.08 -8.84
C TYR A 72 6.00 -5.73 -8.71
N LEU A 73 5.08 -5.03 -8.05
CA LEU A 73 3.67 -5.37 -8.01
C LEU A 73 2.88 -4.25 -8.69
N ASN A 74 2.08 -4.60 -9.69
CA ASN A 74 1.00 -3.73 -10.14
C ASN A 74 -0.23 -3.87 -9.20
N GLY A 75 -1.27 -3.07 -9.43
CA GLY A 75 -2.47 -3.07 -8.59
C GLY A 75 -3.17 -4.44 -8.52
N ASP A 76 -3.21 -5.18 -9.63
CA ASP A 76 -3.80 -6.52 -9.74
C ASP A 76 -3.05 -7.55 -8.88
N GLN A 77 -1.73 -7.62 -9.05
CA GLN A 77 -0.87 -8.51 -8.28
C GLN A 77 -0.90 -8.14 -6.80
N CYS A 78 -0.90 -6.85 -6.48
CA CYS A 78 -1.06 -6.38 -5.11
C CYS A 78 -2.37 -6.89 -4.49
N PHE A 79 -3.51 -6.67 -5.17
CA PHE A 79 -4.82 -7.13 -4.71
C PHE A 79 -4.85 -8.64 -4.47
N LEU A 80 -4.38 -9.45 -5.43
CA LEU A 80 -4.37 -10.90 -5.31
C LEU A 80 -3.57 -11.39 -4.09
N ASN A 81 -2.48 -10.69 -3.75
CA ASN A 81 -1.64 -11.05 -2.61
C ASN A 81 -2.22 -10.58 -1.27
N ILE A 82 -2.95 -9.47 -1.22
CA ILE A 82 -3.53 -8.95 0.04
C ILE A 82 -4.96 -9.42 0.30
N ALA A 83 -5.73 -9.78 -0.72
CA ALA A 83 -7.12 -10.23 -0.56
C ALA A 83 -7.29 -11.34 0.50
N PRO A 84 -6.39 -12.35 0.62
CA PRO A 84 -6.50 -13.38 1.64
C PRO A 84 -6.37 -12.89 3.10
N ILE A 85 -5.80 -11.71 3.34
CA ILE A 85 -5.66 -11.13 4.69
C ILE A 85 -6.79 -10.14 5.02
N ILE A 86 -7.69 -9.86 4.08
CA ILE A 86 -8.84 -8.98 4.30
C ILE A 86 -10.00 -9.81 4.87
N PRO A 87 -10.44 -9.55 6.12
CA PRO A 87 -11.53 -10.32 6.71
C PRO A 87 -12.88 -9.98 6.08
N ALA A 88 -13.86 -10.88 6.24
CA ALA A 88 -15.25 -10.57 5.93
C ALA A 88 -15.74 -9.37 6.78
N GLY A 89 -16.47 -8.44 6.17
CA GLY A 89 -16.95 -7.24 6.86
C GLY A 89 -15.85 -6.24 7.22
N TYR A 90 -14.71 -6.27 6.53
CA TYR A 90 -13.63 -5.31 6.72
C TYR A 90 -14.11 -3.86 6.49
N ARG A 91 -13.82 -3.00 7.46
CA ARG A 91 -14.15 -1.57 7.52
C ARG A 91 -12.91 -0.69 7.69
N GLY A 92 -11.73 -1.31 7.79
CA GLY A 92 -10.46 -0.60 7.75
C GLY A 92 -10.20 0.00 6.38
N ARG A 93 -9.19 0.85 6.33
CA ARG A 93 -8.72 1.52 5.11
C ARG A 93 -7.35 0.98 4.73
N VAL A 94 -7.02 1.12 3.45
CA VAL A 94 -5.72 0.73 2.89
C VAL A 94 -4.94 1.99 2.55
N TYR A 95 -3.71 2.08 3.05
CA TYR A 95 -2.80 3.20 2.85
C TYR A 95 -1.54 2.72 2.17
N VAL A 96 -1.21 3.25 0.99
CA VAL A 96 -0.03 2.88 0.21
C VAL A 96 1.01 4.00 0.32
N ASP A 97 1.98 3.81 1.22
CA ASP A 97 3.17 4.65 1.34
C ASP A 97 4.25 4.19 0.34
N ALA A 98 4.04 4.56 -0.92
CA ALA A 98 5.02 4.42 -1.98
C ALA A 98 5.00 5.71 -2.80
N CYS A 99 6.18 6.21 -3.17
CA CYS A 99 6.30 7.41 -4.00
C CYS A 99 5.39 7.29 -5.23
N GLU A 100 4.66 8.36 -5.54
CA GLU A 100 3.87 8.47 -6.77
C GLU A 100 2.73 7.42 -6.86
N SER A 101 2.39 6.74 -5.76
CA SER A 101 1.31 5.75 -5.73
C SER A 101 -0.07 6.33 -6.03
N ALA A 102 -0.25 7.63 -5.77
CA ALA A 102 -1.45 8.38 -6.09
C ALA A 102 -1.32 9.25 -7.36
N ASP A 103 -0.15 9.26 -8.00
CA ASP A 103 0.04 10.02 -9.24
C ASP A 103 -0.68 9.32 -10.40
N GLU A 104 -1.41 10.09 -11.19
CA GLU A 104 -2.09 9.64 -12.40
C GLU A 104 -1.60 10.47 -13.60
N THR A 105 -1.71 9.92 -14.79
CA THR A 105 -1.43 10.64 -16.03
C THR A 105 -2.63 10.56 -16.97
N SER A 106 -2.63 11.40 -18.01
CA SER A 106 -3.65 11.34 -19.07
C SER A 106 -3.78 9.98 -19.77
N ARG A 107 -2.85 9.05 -19.56
CA ARG A 107 -2.80 7.73 -20.21
C ARG A 107 -2.85 6.56 -19.23
N MET A 108 -2.81 6.82 -17.92
CA MET A 108 -2.59 5.78 -16.92
C MET A 108 -3.25 6.18 -15.60
N ASP A 109 -4.12 5.29 -15.08
CA ASP A 109 -4.65 5.39 -13.72
C ASP A 109 -3.52 5.30 -12.69
N SER A 110 -3.71 5.92 -11.52
CA SER A 110 -2.80 5.71 -10.39
C SER A 110 -2.85 4.27 -9.87
N PHE A 111 -1.78 3.84 -9.19
CA PHE A 111 -1.73 2.52 -8.55
C PHE A 111 -2.90 2.32 -7.59
N ILE A 112 -3.20 3.32 -6.77
CA ILE A 112 -4.29 3.24 -5.78
C ILE A 112 -5.67 3.22 -6.43
N SER A 113 -5.86 3.90 -7.57
CA SER A 113 -7.12 3.86 -8.32
C SER A 113 -7.40 2.47 -8.86
N ARG A 114 -6.37 1.81 -9.43
CA ARG A 114 -6.48 0.41 -9.88
C ARG A 114 -6.79 -0.52 -8.71
N LEU A 115 -6.09 -0.38 -7.59
CA LEU A 115 -6.31 -1.20 -6.40
C LEU A 115 -7.72 -1.00 -5.80
N GLN A 116 -8.19 0.23 -5.72
CA GLN A 116 -9.55 0.58 -5.28
C GLN A 116 -10.61 -0.07 -6.18
N ALA A 117 -10.43 -0.03 -7.50
CA ALA A 117 -11.36 -0.67 -8.44
C ALA A 117 -11.47 -2.18 -8.21
N LEU A 118 -10.33 -2.84 -7.95
CA LEU A 118 -10.27 -4.29 -7.67
C LEU A 118 -11.01 -4.67 -6.39
N PHE A 119 -10.90 -3.87 -5.32
CA PHE A 119 -11.72 -4.06 -4.13
C PHE A 119 -13.21 -4.00 -4.45
N LEU A 120 -13.64 -2.98 -5.20
CA LEU A 120 -15.06 -2.77 -5.50
C LEU A 120 -15.66 -3.87 -6.38
N VAL A 121 -14.98 -4.30 -7.45
CA VAL A 121 -15.49 -5.36 -8.33
C VAL A 121 -15.57 -6.72 -7.63
N ASN A 122 -14.83 -6.90 -6.53
CA ASN A 122 -14.90 -8.08 -5.65
C ASN A 122 -15.86 -7.88 -4.46
N GLY A 123 -16.70 -6.84 -4.47
CA GLY A 123 -17.73 -6.60 -3.44
C GLY A 123 -17.20 -6.04 -2.11
N LEU A 124 -15.95 -5.59 -2.06
CA LEU A 124 -15.31 -5.03 -0.88
C LEU A 124 -15.33 -3.50 -0.94
N GLN A 125 -16.04 -2.86 0.00
CA GLN A 125 -16.11 -1.39 0.10
C GLN A 125 -14.93 -0.79 0.87
N VAL A 126 -13.72 -1.13 0.46
CA VAL A 126 -12.48 -0.65 1.08
C VAL A 126 -12.08 0.67 0.46
N LYS A 127 -11.65 1.65 1.28
CA LYS A 127 -11.08 2.91 0.78
C LYS A 127 -9.56 2.79 0.72
N VAL A 128 -8.98 3.13 -0.42
CA VAL A 128 -7.54 3.12 -0.68
C VAL A 128 -7.02 4.56 -0.77
N PHE A 129 -5.89 4.80 -0.12
CA PHE A 129 -5.18 6.08 -0.09
C PHE A 129 -3.73 5.86 -0.52
N GLY A 130 -3.12 6.88 -1.11
CA GLY A 130 -1.71 6.89 -1.49
C GLY A 130 -1.08 8.26 -1.29
N VAL A 131 0.12 8.44 -1.82
CA VAL A 131 0.87 9.70 -1.74
C VAL A 131 1.31 10.15 -3.14
N ASN A 132 1.27 11.46 -3.36
CA ASN A 132 1.77 12.06 -4.60
C ASN A 132 3.27 12.38 -4.51
N GLY A 133 3.99 12.23 -5.62
CA GLY A 133 5.41 12.55 -5.70
C GLY A 133 6.29 11.72 -4.76
N LYS A 134 7.50 12.23 -4.49
CA LYS A 134 8.45 11.58 -3.59
C LYS A 134 8.02 11.71 -2.14
N ASN A 135 7.95 10.58 -1.44
CA ASN A 135 7.78 10.55 0.01
C ASN A 135 9.03 10.02 0.71
N SER A 136 9.27 10.50 1.93
CA SER A 136 10.37 10.05 2.79
C SER A 136 10.01 10.26 4.26
N GLY A 137 10.64 9.50 5.14
CA GLY A 137 10.42 9.58 6.58
C GLY A 137 9.57 8.44 7.11
N LEU A 138 8.88 8.68 8.22
CA LEU A 138 7.96 7.72 8.83
C LEU A 138 6.65 7.65 8.04
N ILE A 139 5.95 6.51 8.21
CA ILE A 139 4.63 6.32 7.61
C ILE A 139 3.68 7.35 8.23
N PRO A 140 2.99 8.18 7.43
CA PRO A 140 2.06 9.17 7.96
C PRO A 140 0.87 8.52 8.67
N THR A 141 0.36 9.15 9.73
CA THR A 141 -0.88 8.68 10.39
C THR A 141 -2.10 8.89 9.47
N PRO A 142 -3.23 8.20 9.67
CA PRO A 142 -4.45 8.38 8.88
C PRO A 142 -4.99 9.80 8.74
N ALA A 143 -4.65 10.68 9.67
CA ALA A 143 -5.10 12.07 9.69
C ALA A 143 -4.17 13.02 8.89
N ASP A 144 -3.03 12.52 8.41
CA ASP A 144 -2.07 13.33 7.66
C ASP A 144 -2.65 13.73 6.29
N SER A 145 -2.51 15.01 5.94
CA SER A 145 -2.99 15.59 4.69
C SER A 145 -2.25 15.08 3.45
N LYS A 146 -1.14 14.37 3.61
CA LYS A 146 -0.43 13.70 2.50
C LYS A 146 -1.24 12.58 1.86
N TRP A 147 -2.19 12.00 2.59
CA TRP A 147 -3.01 10.91 2.05
C TRP A 147 -4.01 11.43 1.02
N VAL A 148 -3.78 11.02 -0.22
CA VAL A 148 -4.68 11.27 -1.34
C VAL A 148 -5.60 10.06 -1.50
N PRO A 149 -6.93 10.23 -1.43
CA PRO A 149 -7.86 9.13 -1.68
C PRO A 149 -7.82 8.73 -3.16
N ALA A 150 -7.96 7.44 -3.44
CA ALA A 150 -8.11 6.93 -4.79
C ALA A 150 -9.30 7.60 -5.49
N GLN A 151 -9.08 8.10 -6.70
CA GLN A 151 -10.13 8.64 -7.56
C GLN A 151 -10.44 7.62 -8.65
N LEU A 152 -11.66 7.07 -8.61
CA LEU A 152 -12.14 6.25 -9.70
C LEU A 152 -12.62 7.19 -10.79
N MET A 153 -12.04 7.09 -11.99
CA MET A 153 -12.54 7.86 -13.14
C MET A 153 -14.03 7.57 -13.34
N LYS A 154 -14.79 8.63 -13.62
CA LYS A 154 -16.23 8.56 -13.92
C LYS A 154 -16.50 7.97 -15.29
#